data_AF-A0AAV1LRY6-F1
#
_entry.id   AF-A0AAV1LRY6-F1
#
_cell.length_a   1.000
_cell.length_b   1.000
_cell.length_c   1.000
_cell.angle_alpha   90.00
_cell.angle_beta   90.00
_cell.angle_gamma   90.00
#
_symmetry.space_group_name_H-M   'P 1'
#
loop_
_entity.id
_entity.type
_entity.pdbx_description
1 polymer ?
#
loop_
_entity_poly.entity_id
_entity_poly.type
_entity_poly.pdbx_seq_one_letter_code
_entity_poly.pdbx_strand_id
1 'polypeptide(L)'
;MKCAGCLKPIRDSAGTTKCTSTACEKTFFSVCINVTLLTPERKIWKCPECCAAKKKGGDNSLTPVRGGSENVTTHKKPDSVGSEMTQLTEQLCLLTSELCSVKTKLNDLTQSISHTNERMDDMIGPF
;
A
#
# COMPACT_ATOMS: atom_id res chain seq x y z
N MET A 1 -0.98 22.45 -18.98
CA MET A 1 -0.99 21.02 -19.41
C MET A 1 -2.40 20.44 -19.27
N LYS A 2 -2.68 19.26 -19.88
CA LYS A 2 -3.99 18.56 -19.77
C LYS A 2 -3.78 17.18 -19.15
N CYS A 3 -4.75 16.73 -18.35
CA CYS A 3 -4.71 15.38 -17.78
C CYS A 3 -5.05 14.36 -18.85
N ALA A 4 -4.16 13.41 -19.11
CA ALA A 4 -4.39 12.34 -20.10
C ALA A 4 -5.55 11.39 -19.75
N GLY A 5 -6.07 11.46 -18.53
CA GLY A 5 -7.19 10.62 -18.08
C GLY A 5 -8.56 11.24 -18.33
N CYS A 6 -8.72 12.53 -18.11
CA CYS A 6 -10.01 13.23 -18.27
C CYS A 6 -9.98 14.32 -19.36
N LEU A 7 -8.82 14.56 -19.98
CA LEU A 7 -8.54 15.57 -21.00
C LEU A 7 -8.82 17.02 -20.57
N LYS A 8 -9.10 17.24 -19.29
CA LYS A 8 -9.32 18.57 -18.69
C LYS A 8 -7.98 19.24 -18.37
N PRO A 9 -7.93 20.59 -18.35
CA PRO A 9 -6.72 21.31 -18.02
C PRO A 9 -6.25 20.99 -16.61
N ILE A 10 -4.98 21.24 -16.36
CA ILE A 10 -4.34 21.08 -15.06
C ILE A 10 -3.85 22.45 -14.64
N ARG A 11 -4.09 22.78 -13.37
CA ARG A 11 -3.49 23.95 -12.74
C ARG A 11 -2.27 23.49 -11.98
N ASP A 12 -1.10 23.96 -12.41
CA ASP A 12 0.11 23.83 -11.63
C ASP A 12 0.32 25.09 -10.79
N SER A 13 0.79 24.88 -9.58
CA SER A 13 1.22 25.89 -8.63
C SER A 13 2.51 25.39 -7.99
N ALA A 14 3.30 26.26 -7.36
CA ALA A 14 4.58 25.86 -6.78
C ALA A 14 4.42 24.65 -5.84
N GLY A 15 4.92 23.48 -6.25
CA GLY A 15 4.86 22.23 -5.49
C GLY A 15 3.52 21.46 -5.53
N THR A 16 2.50 21.94 -6.24
CA THR A 16 1.20 21.25 -6.34
C THR A 16 0.60 21.28 -7.74
N THR A 17 -0.12 20.22 -8.08
CA THR A 17 -0.77 20.00 -9.37
C THR A 17 -2.23 19.64 -9.12
N LYS A 18 -3.18 20.40 -9.68
CA LYS A 18 -4.63 20.19 -9.51
C LYS A 18 -5.30 19.79 -10.83
N CYS A 19 -6.06 18.70 -10.80
CA CYS A 19 -6.92 18.30 -11.91
C CYS A 19 -8.21 19.16 -11.91
N THR A 20 -8.55 19.80 -13.02
CA THR A 20 -9.74 20.68 -13.11
C THR A 20 -11.02 19.98 -13.59
N SER A 21 -10.98 18.65 -13.72
CA SER A 21 -12.19 17.89 -14.03
C SER A 21 -13.15 17.92 -12.85
N THR A 22 -14.42 18.28 -13.09
CA THR A 22 -15.49 18.31 -12.08
C THR A 22 -15.68 16.95 -11.38
N ALA A 23 -15.45 15.86 -12.10
CA ALA A 23 -15.48 14.51 -11.54
C ALA A 23 -14.26 14.14 -10.66
N CYS A 24 -13.22 14.99 -10.60
CA CYS A 24 -11.98 14.72 -9.89
C CYS A 24 -11.66 15.81 -8.87
N GLU A 25 -11.41 17.04 -9.33
CA GLU A 25 -11.08 18.24 -8.56
C GLU A 25 -9.97 18.11 -7.49
N LYS A 26 -9.21 17.01 -7.49
CA LYS A 26 -8.17 16.76 -6.49
C LYS A 26 -6.87 17.50 -6.80
N THR A 27 -6.20 17.89 -5.72
CA THR A 27 -4.86 18.49 -5.71
C THR A 27 -3.85 17.43 -5.27
N PHE A 28 -2.69 17.43 -5.90
CA PHE A 28 -1.62 16.48 -5.63
C PHE A 28 -0.31 17.24 -5.41
N PHE A 29 0.48 16.83 -4.43
CA PHE A 29 1.82 17.39 -4.23
C PHE A 29 2.78 16.81 -5.27
N SER A 30 3.57 17.67 -5.92
CA SER A 30 4.45 17.26 -7.02
C SER A 30 5.43 16.15 -6.62
N VAL A 31 5.84 16.12 -5.34
CA VAL A 31 6.69 15.06 -4.76
C VAL A 31 6.02 13.69 -4.69
N CYS A 32 4.69 13.63 -4.53
CA CYS A 32 3.93 12.38 -4.41
C CYS A 32 3.61 11.76 -5.76
N ILE A 33 3.59 12.55 -6.82
CA ILE A 33 3.12 12.13 -8.15
C ILE A 33 4.20 12.25 -9.23
N ASN A 34 5.45 12.44 -8.81
CA ASN A 34 6.65 12.53 -9.65
C ASN A 34 6.47 13.41 -10.91
N VAL A 35 5.75 14.54 -10.74
CA VAL A 35 5.45 15.51 -11.82
C VAL A 35 6.68 16.30 -12.23
N THR A 36 7.70 16.34 -11.37
CA THR A 36 8.93 17.09 -11.56
C THR A 36 9.74 16.64 -12.79
N LEU A 37 9.45 15.47 -13.36
CA LEU A 37 10.11 14.92 -14.55
C LEU A 37 9.33 15.13 -15.86
N LEU A 38 8.25 15.91 -15.86
CA LEU A 38 7.48 16.20 -17.07
C LEU A 38 8.23 17.19 -17.97
N THR A 39 9.14 16.66 -18.79
CA THR A 39 9.73 17.41 -19.90
C THR A 39 8.63 17.83 -20.90
N PRO A 40 8.78 18.98 -21.58
CA PRO A 40 7.77 19.51 -22.51
C PRO A 40 7.47 18.57 -23.70
N GLU A 41 8.30 17.56 -23.94
CA GLU A 41 8.11 16.53 -24.97
C GLU A 41 7.22 15.36 -24.52
N ARG A 42 7.07 15.12 -23.21
CA ARG A 42 6.24 14.02 -22.64
C ARG A 42 5.02 14.57 -21.90
N LYS A 43 4.16 15.31 -22.63
CA LYS A 43 2.93 15.97 -22.11
C LYS A 43 1.78 15.02 -21.75
N ILE A 44 2.04 13.81 -21.27
CA ILE A 44 1.01 12.80 -20.97
C ILE A 44 1.00 12.50 -19.48
N TRP A 45 0.83 13.53 -18.64
CA TRP A 45 0.56 13.30 -17.23
C TRP A 45 -0.90 12.90 -17.02
N LYS A 46 -1.13 11.87 -16.21
CA LYS A 46 -2.46 11.39 -15.84
C LYS A 46 -2.62 11.50 -14.34
N CYS A 47 -3.68 12.17 -13.89
CA CYS A 47 -3.97 12.30 -12.47
C CYS A 47 -4.27 10.91 -11.85
N PRO A 48 -3.81 10.62 -10.61
CA PRO A 48 -4.04 9.31 -9.96
C PRO A 48 -5.51 8.89 -9.94
N GLU A 49 -6.41 9.81 -9.63
CA GLU A 49 -7.86 9.57 -9.63
C GLU A 49 -8.41 9.24 -11.02
N CYS A 50 -7.97 9.99 -12.02
CA CYS A 50 -8.33 9.77 -13.42
C CYS A 50 -7.77 8.43 -13.92
N CYS A 51 -6.65 7.98 -13.34
CA CYS A 51 -6.08 6.66 -13.58
C CYS A 51 -6.96 5.57 -12.98
N ALA A 52 -7.31 5.71 -11.71
CA ALA A 52 -8.17 4.78 -10.97
C ALA A 52 -9.58 4.69 -11.58
N ALA A 53 -10.20 5.82 -11.94
CA ALA A 53 -11.53 5.85 -12.54
C ALA A 53 -11.62 5.08 -13.87
N LYS A 54 -10.57 5.16 -14.70
CA LYS A 54 -10.49 4.36 -15.95
C LYS A 54 -10.21 2.88 -15.67
N LYS A 55 -9.57 2.57 -14.54
CA LYS A 55 -9.24 1.22 -14.08
C LYS A 55 -10.33 0.63 -13.16
N LYS A 56 -11.55 1.18 -13.13
CA LYS A 56 -12.70 0.48 -12.56
C LYS A 56 -12.85 -0.80 -13.39
N GLY A 57 -12.17 -1.86 -12.94
CA GLY A 57 -12.24 -3.18 -13.52
C GLY A 57 -13.70 -3.57 -13.56
N GLY A 58 -14.07 -4.28 -14.62
CA GLY A 58 -15.36 -4.96 -14.65
C GLY A 58 -15.53 -5.78 -13.37
N ASP A 59 -16.77 -5.96 -12.95
CA ASP A 59 -17.06 -6.88 -11.88
C ASP A 59 -16.51 -8.26 -12.25
N ASN A 60 -15.43 -8.66 -11.59
CA ASN A 60 -14.79 -9.95 -11.82
C ASN A 60 -15.55 -11.08 -11.11
N SER A 61 -16.68 -10.81 -10.46
CA SER A 61 -17.56 -11.82 -9.85
C SER A 61 -18.00 -12.90 -10.84
N LEU A 62 -18.08 -12.55 -12.13
CA LEU A 62 -18.45 -13.46 -13.22
C LEU A 62 -17.26 -13.96 -14.04
N THR A 63 -16.01 -13.58 -13.69
CA THR A 63 -14.85 -14.12 -14.41
C THR A 63 -14.64 -15.54 -13.90
N PRO A 64 -14.89 -16.58 -14.71
CA PRO A 64 -14.68 -17.94 -14.25
C PRO A 64 -13.18 -18.06 -13.92
N VAL A 65 -12.87 -18.48 -12.69
CA VAL A 65 -11.49 -18.86 -12.33
C VAL A 65 -11.16 -20.06 -13.21
N ARG A 66 -10.52 -19.82 -14.36
CA ARG A 66 -10.00 -20.91 -15.19
C ARG A 66 -8.93 -21.60 -14.37
N GLY A 67 -9.26 -22.78 -13.82
CA GLY A 67 -8.27 -23.76 -13.39
C GLY A 67 -7.27 -23.93 -14.53
N GLY A 68 -6.01 -23.67 -14.23
CA GLY A 68 -5.02 -23.32 -15.25
C GLY A 68 -4.81 -24.39 -16.32
N SER A 69 -4.60 -23.92 -17.55
CA SER A 69 -3.44 -24.29 -18.37
C SER A 69 -3.36 -23.34 -19.57
N GLU A 70 -2.17 -22.77 -19.74
CA GLU A 70 -1.53 -22.28 -20.96
C GLU A 70 -2.43 -21.73 -22.08
N ASN A 71 -2.40 -20.40 -22.24
CA ASN A 71 -2.18 -19.71 -23.52
C ASN A 71 -2.39 -18.20 -23.33
N VAL A 72 -1.38 -17.55 -22.77
CA VAL A 72 -1.22 -16.10 -22.91
C VAL A 72 0.06 -15.90 -23.70
N THR A 73 -0.03 -15.18 -24.81
CA THR A 73 1.12 -14.62 -25.53
C THR A 73 1.81 -13.60 -24.62
N THR A 74 2.55 -14.09 -23.62
CA THR A 74 3.39 -13.27 -22.77
C THR A 74 4.69 -12.99 -23.52
N HIS A 75 4.88 -11.71 -23.82
CA HIS A 75 6.20 -11.18 -24.05
C HIS A 75 7.14 -11.65 -22.93
N LYS A 76 8.25 -12.26 -23.35
CA LYS A 76 9.38 -12.79 -22.59
C LYS A 76 9.72 -11.99 -21.30
N LYS A 77 9.56 -12.64 -20.14
CA LYS A 77 10.27 -12.57 -18.82
C LYS A 77 10.56 -11.19 -18.15
N PRO A 78 10.50 -11.10 -16.79
CA PRO A 78 11.26 -11.98 -15.88
C PRO A 78 10.45 -12.60 -14.73
N ASP A 79 10.25 -13.91 -14.78
CA ASP A 79 9.60 -14.73 -13.75
C ASP A 79 10.43 -14.96 -12.47
N SER A 80 11.65 -14.40 -12.39
CA SER A 80 12.51 -14.55 -11.19
C SER A 80 12.06 -13.65 -10.04
N VAL A 81 11.79 -12.37 -10.34
CA VAL A 81 11.52 -11.36 -9.31
C VAL A 81 10.13 -11.54 -8.67
N GLY A 82 9.16 -12.05 -9.43
CA GLY A 82 7.80 -12.30 -8.93
C GLY A 82 7.77 -13.43 -7.89
N SER A 83 8.58 -14.47 -8.08
CA SER A 83 8.70 -15.58 -7.12
C SER A 83 9.42 -15.13 -5.85
N GLU A 84 10.51 -14.39 -5.97
CA GLU A 84 11.28 -13.86 -4.83
C GLU A 84 10.45 -12.88 -3.98
N MET A 85 9.67 -12.01 -4.63
CA MET A 85 8.79 -11.07 -3.94
C MET A 85 7.66 -11.78 -3.17
N THR A 86 7.12 -12.86 -3.73
CA THR A 86 6.09 -13.67 -3.07
C THR A 86 6.68 -14.37 -1.85
N GLN A 87 7.85 -14.98 -1.99
CA GLN A 87 8.56 -15.64 -0.88
C GLN A 87 8.92 -14.66 0.24
N LEU A 88 9.38 -13.45 -0.10
CA LEU A 88 9.67 -12.41 0.88
C LEU A 88 8.41 -11.97 1.62
N THR A 89 7.29 -11.86 0.90
CA THR A 89 5.99 -11.50 1.50
C THR A 89 5.54 -12.56 2.50
N GLU A 90 5.67 -13.85 2.17
CA GLU A 90 5.37 -14.96 3.09
C GLU A 90 6.26 -14.95 4.33
N GLN A 91 7.57 -14.72 4.16
CA GLN A 91 8.50 -14.61 5.29
C GLN A 91 8.16 -13.44 6.21
N LEU A 92 7.77 -12.29 5.66
CA LEU A 92 7.33 -11.14 6.46
C LEU A 92 6.04 -11.43 7.24
N CYS A 93 5.10 -12.17 6.66
CA CYS A 93 3.89 -12.60 7.35
C CYS A 93 4.20 -13.53 8.53
N LEU A 94 5.08 -14.51 8.34
CA LEU A 94 5.52 -15.42 9.40
C LEU A 94 6.26 -14.68 10.52
N LEU A 95 7.16 -13.76 10.17
CA LEU A 95 7.87 -12.95 11.15
C LEU A 95 6.90 -12.08 11.97
N THR A 96 5.88 -11.53 11.32
CA THR A 96 4.85 -10.73 11.98
C THR A 96 4.05 -11.58 12.98
N SER A 97 3.69 -12.82 12.63
CA SER A 97 2.98 -13.71 13.56
C SER A 97 3.85 -14.10 14.77
N GLU A 98 5.14 -14.37 14.55
CA GLU A 98 6.07 -14.68 15.63
C GLU A 98 6.26 -13.49 16.59
N LEU A 99 6.40 -12.27 16.05
CA LEU A 99 6.48 -11.06 16.87
C LEU A 99 5.21 -10.83 17.70
N CYS A 100 4.03 -11.08 17.13
CA CYS A 100 2.77 -11.03 17.87
C CYS A 100 2.73 -12.06 19.01
N SER A 101 3.19 -13.29 18.76
CA SER A 101 3.30 -14.35 19.78
C SER A 101 4.23 -13.96 20.92
N VAL A 102 5.42 -13.44 20.61
CA VAL A 102 6.38 -12.94 21.59
C VAL A 102 5.81 -11.78 22.40
N LYS A 103 5.12 -10.84 21.76
CA LYS A 103 4.45 -9.71 22.45
C LYS A 103 3.45 -10.20 23.49
N THR A 104 2.62 -11.19 23.15
CA THR A 104 1.66 -11.77 24.10
C THR A 104 2.38 -12.38 25.30
N LYS A 105 3.42 -13.19 25.07
CA LYS A 105 4.21 -13.81 26.15
C LYS A 105 4.88 -12.78 27.06
N LEU A 106 5.37 -11.66 26.50
CA LEU A 106 5.95 -10.57 27.28
C LEU A 106 4.91 -9.86 28.14
N ASN A 107 3.70 -9.66 27.62
CA ASN A 107 2.61 -9.09 28.41
C ASN A 107 2.24 -10.01 29.58
N ASP A 108 2.11 -11.31 29.34
CA ASP A 108 1.81 -12.31 30.38
C ASP A 108 2.88 -12.33 31.46
N LEU A 109 4.16 -12.29 31.06
CA LEU A 109 5.28 -12.23 31.99
C LEU A 109 5.27 -10.94 32.80
N THR A 110 5.01 -9.79 32.16
CA THR A 110 4.92 -8.49 32.84
C THR A 110 3.83 -8.51 33.90
N GLN A 111 2.66 -9.04 33.56
CA GLN A 111 1.54 -9.17 34.50
C GLN A 111 1.87 -10.10 35.67
N SER A 112 2.55 -11.23 35.41
CA SER A 112 3.00 -12.16 36.43
C SER A 112 4.00 -11.52 37.41
N ILE A 113 4.94 -10.71 36.89
CA ILE A 113 5.89 -9.96 37.71
C ILE A 113 5.17 -8.91 38.56
N SER A 114 4.27 -8.12 37.97
CA SER A 114 3.49 -7.12 38.72
C SER A 114 2.73 -7.75 39.88
N HIS A 115 2.02 -8.86 39.62
CA HIS A 115 1.30 -9.59 40.67
C HIS A 115 2.24 -10.16 41.75
N THR A 116 3.43 -10.62 41.37
CA THR A 116 4.42 -11.09 42.34
C THR A 116 4.95 -9.96 43.21
N ASN A 117 5.20 -8.78 42.62
CA ASN A 117 5.63 -7.59 43.36
C ASN A 117 4.55 -7.11 44.33
N GLU A 118 3.29 -7.04 43.90
CA GLU A 118 2.16 -6.69 44.78
C GLU A 118 2.10 -7.60 46.01
N ARG A 119 2.24 -8.92 45.81
CA ARG A 119 2.28 -9.87 46.93
C ARG A 119 3.50 -9.70 47.83
N MET A 120 4.63 -9.31 47.26
CA MET A 120 5.84 -9.05 48.03
C MET A 120 5.67 -7.79 48.89
N ASP A 121 5.07 -6.74 48.33
CA ASP A 121 4.74 -5.51 49.05
C ASP A 121 3.75 -5.78 50.18
N ASP A 122 2.75 -6.64 49.99
CA ASP A 122 1.83 -7.08 51.05
C ASP A 122 2.56 -7.79 52.21
N MET A 123 3.62 -8.55 51.92
CA MET A 123 4.43 -9.26 52.92
C MET A 123 5.44 -8.34 53.63
N ILE A 124 5.88 -7.27 52.97
CA ILE A 124 6.85 -6.30 53.47
C ILE A 124 6.16 -5.04 54.06
N GLY A 125 4.82 -4.98 53.98
CA GLY A 125 3.98 -3.90 54.49
C GLY A 125 4.31 -3.46 55.92
N PRO A 126 4.05 -2.19 56.26
CA PRO A 126 4.83 -1.42 57.22
C PRO A 126 4.73 -1.98 58.64
N PHE A 127 5.87 -2.41 59.17
CA PHE A 127 6.13 -2.47 60.61
C PHE A 127 6.51 -1.09 61.14
#